data_AF-A0A9D1ILE2-F1
#
_entry.id   AF-A0A9D1ILE2-F1
#
_cell.length_a   1.000
_cell.length_b   1.000
_cell.length_c   1.000
_cell.angle_alpha   90.00
_cell.angle_beta   90.00
_cell.angle_gamma   90.00
#
_symmetry.space_group_name_H-M   'P 1'
#
loop_
_entity.id
_entity.type
_entity.pdbx_description
1 polymer ?
#
loop_
_entity_poly.entity_id
_entity_poly.type
_entity_poly.pdbx_seq_one_letter_code
_entity_poly.pdbx_strand_id
1 'polypeptide(L)'
;MRRILFLILTVSLLSALTLTGQGKKRYQVAGVAFYNLENLFDTINNNGEYDLEYSPKGSKQWTGKRYWSKIHNMAYAISNLKTDITPAGPAIIGVSEVENRTVLEDLVRDEQIKGCNYQIVHHNSPDRRGIDVAMLYNPRMFRV
;
A
#
# COMPACT_ATOMS: atom_id res chain seq x y z
N MET A 1 12.19 -54.52 -39.49
CA MET A 1 11.15 -54.16 -38.50
C MET A 1 11.74 -53.70 -37.16
N ARG A 2 12.61 -54.46 -36.48
CA ARG A 2 13.23 -54.05 -35.20
C ARG A 2 13.95 -52.69 -35.22
N ARG A 3 14.70 -52.38 -36.30
CA ARG A 3 15.39 -51.08 -36.45
C ARG A 3 14.43 -49.89 -36.61
N ILE A 4 13.27 -50.11 -37.25
CA ILE A 4 12.22 -49.09 -37.42
C ILE A 4 11.53 -48.83 -36.09
N LEU A 5 11.23 -49.88 -35.32
CA LEU A 5 10.66 -49.75 -33.98
C LEU A 5 11.58 -48.95 -33.03
N PHE A 6 12.88 -49.23 -33.09
CA PHE A 6 13.89 -48.51 -32.30
C PHE A 6 13.97 -47.03 -32.67
N LEU A 7 13.87 -46.71 -33.97
CA LEU A 7 13.89 -45.33 -34.46
C LEU A 7 12.64 -44.56 -34.01
N ILE A 8 11.46 -45.19 -34.11
CA ILE A 8 10.21 -44.58 -33.64
C ILE A 8 10.25 -44.33 -32.13
N LEU A 9 10.77 -45.29 -31.36
CA LEU A 9 10.91 -45.14 -29.92
C LEU A 9 11.88 -44.01 -29.54
N THR A 10 13.03 -43.90 -30.23
CA THR A 10 14.00 -42.82 -29.98
C THR A 10 13.46 -41.45 -30.35
N VAL A 11 12.77 -41.30 -31.49
CA VAL A 11 12.12 -40.04 -31.89
C VAL A 11 11.02 -39.65 -30.89
N SER A 12 10.24 -40.62 -30.41
CA SER A 12 9.18 -40.38 -29.41
C SER A 12 9.75 -39.96 -28.04
N LEU A 13 10.91 -40.50 -27.66
CA LEU A 13 11.59 -40.12 -26.41
C LEU A 13 12.20 -38.72 -26.50
N LEU A 14 12.78 -38.37 -27.66
CA LEU A 14 13.34 -37.05 -27.94
C LEU A 14 12.27 -35.94 -27.98
N SER A 15 11.09 -36.22 -28.53
CA SER A 15 9.99 -35.25 -28.55
C SER A 15 9.40 -35.01 -27.15
N ALA A 16 9.28 -36.04 -26.31
CA ALA A 16 8.83 -35.90 -24.92
C ALA A 16 9.76 -35.00 -24.08
N LEU A 17 11.08 -34.99 -24.36
CA LEU A 17 12.06 -34.12 -23.70
C LEU A 17 11.93 -32.65 -24.09
N THR A 18 11.38 -32.33 -25.27
CA THR A 18 11.21 -30.93 -25.72
C THR A 18 9.96 -30.25 -25.16
N LEU A 19 8.96 -31.03 -24.72
CA LEU A 19 7.69 -30.51 -24.17
C LEU A 19 7.79 -29.98 -22.73
N THR A 20 8.90 -30.21 -22.03
CA THR A 20 9.07 -29.81 -20.63
C THR A 20 9.70 -28.42 -20.44
N GLY A 21 10.04 -27.72 -21.53
CA GLY A 21 10.93 -26.54 -21.50
C GLY A 21 10.28 -25.15 -21.49
N GLN A 22 8.97 -25.00 -21.71
CA GLN A 22 8.31 -23.68 -21.68
C GLN A 22 7.69 -23.39 -20.32
N GLY A 23 8.54 -23.20 -19.30
CA GLY A 23 8.09 -22.66 -18.02
C GLY A 23 7.47 -21.27 -18.22
N LYS A 24 6.22 -21.07 -17.76
CA LYS A 24 5.58 -19.74 -17.76
C LYS A 24 6.53 -18.74 -17.09
N LYS A 25 6.86 -17.64 -17.77
CA LYS A 25 7.66 -16.55 -17.19
C LYS A 25 7.01 -16.10 -15.87
N ARG A 26 7.74 -16.25 -14.77
CA ARG A 26 7.32 -15.75 -13.45
C ARG A 26 7.70 -14.28 -13.37
N TYR A 27 6.72 -13.43 -13.12
CA TYR A 27 6.93 -12.02 -12.84
C TYR A 27 6.76 -11.77 -11.35
N GLN A 28 7.60 -10.90 -10.80
CA GLN A 28 7.33 -10.27 -9.51
C GLN A 28 6.45 -9.06 -9.78
N VAL A 29 5.28 -8.98 -9.14
CA VAL A 29 4.32 -7.90 -9.32
C VAL A 29 4.22 -7.14 -8.00
N ALA A 30 4.34 -5.83 -8.05
CA ALA A 30 4.18 -4.94 -6.91
C ALA A 30 3.17 -3.84 -7.27
N GLY A 31 2.17 -3.63 -6.41
CA GLY A 31 1.22 -2.54 -6.57
C GLY A 31 1.81 -1.22 -6.07
N VAL A 32 1.47 -0.12 -6.74
CA VAL A 32 1.81 1.24 -6.30
C VAL A 32 0.53 2.06 -6.34
N ALA A 33 0.28 2.82 -5.28
CA ALA A 33 -0.87 3.70 -5.17
C ALA A 33 -0.46 5.11 -4.72
N PHE A 34 -1.34 6.07 -4.97
CA PHE A 34 -1.28 7.40 -4.40
C PHE A 34 -2.63 7.74 -3.79
N TYR A 35 -2.64 8.34 -2.60
CA TYR A 35 -3.87 8.71 -1.91
C TYR A 35 -3.72 10.06 -1.21
N ASN A 36 -4.48 11.05 -1.67
CA ASN A 36 -4.65 12.30 -0.94
C ASN A 36 -5.55 12.05 0.28
N LEU A 37 -5.05 12.34 1.49
CA LEU A 37 -5.77 12.09 2.73
C LEU A 37 -6.72 13.24 3.12
N GLU A 38 -6.82 14.30 2.31
CA GLU A 38 -7.77 15.41 2.47
C GLU A 38 -7.67 16.05 3.87
N ASN A 39 -6.49 16.59 4.20
CA ASN A 39 -6.13 17.10 5.52
C ASN A 39 -6.36 16.08 6.65
N LEU A 40 -5.48 15.10 6.77
CA LEU A 40 -5.47 14.20 7.93
C LEU A 40 -4.74 14.88 9.09
N PHE A 41 -5.51 15.55 9.94
CA PHE A 41 -5.02 16.28 11.11
C PHE A 41 -5.33 15.50 12.38
N ASP A 42 -4.46 15.62 13.37
CA ASP A 42 -4.71 15.11 14.71
C ASP A 42 -5.80 15.96 15.41
N THR A 43 -6.11 15.63 16.66
CA THR A 43 -7.14 16.35 17.43
C THR A 43 -6.54 17.26 18.51
N ILE A 44 -5.22 17.38 18.57
CA ILE A 44 -4.46 18.08 19.59
C ILE A 44 -3.56 19.10 18.89
N ASN A 45 -4.07 20.32 18.73
CA ASN A 45 -3.28 21.39 18.14
C ASN A 45 -2.02 21.67 18.98
N ASN A 46 -0.88 21.23 18.47
CA ASN A 46 0.45 21.46 19.01
C ASN A 46 1.28 22.39 18.11
N ASN A 47 0.69 22.90 17.02
CA ASN A 47 1.39 23.52 15.89
C ASN A 47 1.15 25.05 15.78
N GLY A 48 0.31 25.63 16.64
CA GLY A 48 0.08 27.08 16.72
C GLY A 48 -1.31 27.50 16.23
N GLU A 49 -1.41 28.58 15.44
CA GLU A 49 -2.72 29.13 14.98
C GLU A 49 -3.33 28.38 13.78
N TYR A 50 -2.56 27.52 13.12
CA TYR A 50 -3.08 26.70 12.01
C TYR A 50 -4.02 25.66 12.56
N ASP A 51 -5.11 25.41 11.83
CA ASP A 51 -6.13 24.37 12.04
C ASP A 51 -7.31 24.67 13.00
N LEU A 52 -7.53 25.92 13.42
CA LEU A 52 -8.69 26.26 14.28
C LEU A 52 -10.04 25.75 13.73
N GLU A 53 -10.18 25.67 12.40
CA GLU A 53 -11.35 25.07 11.74
C GLU A 53 -11.49 23.56 12.02
N TYR A 54 -10.37 22.84 12.14
CA TYR A 54 -10.21 21.43 12.50
C TYR A 54 -10.04 21.25 14.02
N SER A 55 -10.86 21.96 14.80
CA SER A 55 -11.03 21.72 16.23
C SER A 55 -12.47 21.32 16.55
N PRO A 56 -12.76 20.79 17.76
CA PRO A 56 -14.13 20.47 18.17
C PRO A 56 -15.07 21.67 18.13
N LYS A 57 -14.53 22.88 18.34
CA LYS A 57 -15.27 24.17 18.29
C LYS A 57 -15.16 24.87 16.93
N GLY A 58 -14.32 24.37 16.04
CA GLY A 58 -14.09 24.92 14.70
C GLY A 58 -15.25 24.66 13.75
N SER A 59 -15.21 25.28 12.58
CA SER A 59 -16.25 25.16 11.55
C SER A 59 -16.39 23.72 11.01
N LYS A 60 -15.32 22.91 11.08
CA LYS A 60 -15.35 21.49 10.71
C LYS A 60 -15.75 20.57 11.86
N GLN A 61 -15.91 21.09 13.08
CA GLN A 61 -16.27 20.32 14.28
C GLN A 61 -15.43 19.04 14.41
N TRP A 62 -14.11 19.16 14.27
CA TRP A 62 -13.18 18.04 14.26
C TRP A 62 -13.04 17.47 15.66
N THR A 63 -13.69 16.32 15.89
CA THR A 63 -13.71 15.64 17.19
C THR A 63 -12.96 14.32 17.08
N GLY A 64 -12.56 13.73 18.21
CA GLY A 64 -11.99 12.38 18.25
C GLY A 64 -12.84 11.35 17.49
N LYS A 65 -14.18 11.44 17.56
CA LYS A 65 -15.08 10.56 16.79
C LYS A 65 -14.90 10.72 15.28
N ARG A 66 -14.78 11.96 14.78
CA ARG A 66 -14.58 12.22 13.35
C ARG A 66 -13.17 11.82 12.89
N TYR A 67 -12.17 12.08 13.71
CA TYR A 67 -10.79 11.63 13.47
C TYR A 67 -10.72 10.13 13.27
N TRP A 68 -11.18 9.35 14.26
CA TRP A 68 -11.15 7.88 14.17
C TRP A 68 -12.05 7.33 13.06
N SER A 69 -13.21 7.97 12.80
CA SER A 69 -14.03 7.59 11.65
C SER A 69 -13.32 7.86 10.31
N LYS A 70 -12.57 8.95 10.18
CA LYS A 70 -11.77 9.23 8.98
C LYS A 70 -10.64 8.21 8.83
N ILE A 71 -9.88 7.93 9.90
CA ILE A 71 -8.85 6.89 9.92
C ILE A 71 -9.42 5.56 9.42
N HIS A 72 -10.53 5.11 10.00
CA HIS A 72 -11.18 3.86 9.64
C HIS A 72 -11.63 3.84 8.17
N ASN A 73 -12.21 4.93 7.66
CA ASN A 73 -12.65 5.01 6.26
C ASN A 73 -11.47 5.02 5.27
N MET A 74 -10.35 5.67 5.62
CA MET A 74 -9.15 5.66 4.80
C MET A 74 -8.48 4.28 4.80
N ALA A 75 -8.42 3.62 5.96
CA ALA A 75 -7.94 2.25 6.07
C ALA A 75 -8.82 1.28 5.26
N TYR A 76 -10.14 1.47 5.29
CA TYR A 76 -11.08 0.74 4.42
C TYR A 76 -10.73 0.94 2.95
N ALA A 77 -10.57 2.18 2.49
CA ALA A 77 -10.19 2.48 1.11
C ALA A 77 -8.86 1.79 0.71
N ILE A 78 -7.83 1.88 1.55
CA ILE A 78 -6.54 1.22 1.33
C ILE A 78 -6.69 -0.30 1.28
N SER A 79 -7.49 -0.89 2.17
CA SER A 79 -7.71 -2.34 2.23
C SER A 79 -8.33 -2.90 0.94
N ASN A 80 -9.14 -2.07 0.26
CA ASN A 80 -9.80 -2.41 -1.00
C ASN A 80 -8.91 -2.19 -2.25
N LEU A 81 -7.66 -1.74 -2.09
CA LEU A 81 -6.68 -1.65 -3.20
C LEU A 81 -6.03 -3.00 -3.54
N LYS A 82 -6.40 -4.08 -2.83
CA LYS A 82 -5.95 -5.44 -3.14
C LYS A 82 -6.53 -5.90 -4.47
N THR A 83 -5.73 -6.66 -5.23
CA THR A 83 -6.14 -7.27 -6.50
C THR A 83 -5.73 -8.73 -6.51
N ASP A 84 -6.24 -9.52 -7.47
CA ASP A 84 -5.87 -10.92 -7.64
C ASP A 84 -4.36 -11.13 -7.86
N ILE A 85 -3.68 -10.13 -8.44
CA ILE A 85 -2.23 -10.16 -8.70
C ILE A 85 -1.39 -9.48 -7.61
N THR A 86 -2.03 -8.70 -6.72
CA THR A 86 -1.40 -8.05 -5.55
C THR A 86 -2.27 -8.24 -4.30
N PRO A 87 -2.44 -9.49 -3.80
CA PRO A 87 -3.36 -9.80 -2.71
C PRO A 87 -2.92 -9.21 -1.36
N ALA A 88 -1.64 -8.86 -1.21
CA ALA A 88 -1.12 -8.15 -0.05
C ALA A 88 -1.42 -6.64 -0.07
N GLY A 89 -2.03 -6.12 -1.14
CA GLY A 89 -2.25 -4.70 -1.37
C GLY A 89 -1.06 -4.04 -2.08
N PRO A 90 -1.09 -2.70 -2.23
CA PRO A 90 0.04 -1.95 -2.75
C PRO A 90 1.30 -2.19 -1.91
N ALA A 91 2.43 -2.35 -2.57
CA ALA A 91 3.72 -2.42 -1.90
C ALA A 91 4.17 -1.04 -1.40
N ILE A 92 3.76 0.01 -2.11
CA ILE A 92 4.05 1.42 -1.83
C ILE A 92 2.75 2.22 -1.99
N ILE A 93 2.47 3.11 -1.05
CA ILE A 93 1.41 4.11 -1.12
C ILE A 93 2.03 5.47 -0.85
N GLY A 94 2.07 6.33 -1.86
CA GLY A 94 2.35 7.75 -1.66
C GLY A 94 1.13 8.43 -1.05
N VAL A 95 1.34 9.30 -0.06
CA VAL A 95 0.26 10.07 0.57
C VAL A 95 0.62 11.54 0.68
N SER A 96 -0.41 12.39 0.68
CA SER A 96 -0.31 13.85 0.82
C SER A 96 -1.37 14.38 1.77
N GLU A 97 -1.19 15.63 2.17
CA GLU A 97 -2.07 16.33 3.10
C GLU A 97 -2.13 15.67 4.49
N VAL A 98 -0.94 15.30 4.98
CA VAL A 98 -0.70 14.72 6.29
C VAL A 98 -0.25 15.82 7.24
N GLU A 99 -0.79 15.92 8.45
CA GLU A 99 -0.24 16.91 9.39
C GLU A 99 1.13 16.51 9.94
N ASN A 100 1.25 15.27 10.40
CA ASN A 100 2.46 14.77 11.04
C ASN A 100 2.56 13.25 10.99
N ARG A 101 3.67 12.69 11.48
CA ARG A 101 3.87 11.23 11.49
C ARG A 101 2.84 10.47 12.34
N THR A 102 2.33 11.06 13.42
CA THR A 102 1.49 10.33 14.40
C THR A 102 0.15 9.94 13.80
N VAL A 103 -0.45 10.77 12.96
CA VAL A 103 -1.69 10.42 12.26
C VAL A 103 -1.52 9.27 11.27
N LEU A 104 -0.32 9.12 10.69
CA LEU A 104 0.02 7.97 9.85
C LEU A 104 0.22 6.70 10.66
N GLU A 105 0.80 6.82 11.87
CA GLU A 105 0.93 5.69 12.78
C GLU A 105 -0.43 5.14 13.20
N ASP A 106 -1.40 6.03 13.46
CA ASP A 106 -2.77 5.64 13.74
C ASP A 106 -3.43 4.99 12.51
N LEU A 107 -3.21 5.54 11.31
CA LEU A 107 -3.71 4.97 10.06
C LEU A 107 -3.22 3.54 9.84
N VAL A 108 -1.90 3.30 9.93
CA VAL A 108 -1.33 1.96 9.68
C VAL A 108 -1.64 0.95 10.78
N ARG A 109 -2.08 1.40 11.96
CA ARG A 109 -2.52 0.55 13.07
C ARG A 109 -3.99 0.13 12.98
N ASP A 110 -4.79 0.76 12.12
CA ASP A 110 -6.20 0.38 11.91
C ASP A 110 -6.33 -1.10 11.54
N GLU A 111 -7.34 -1.77 12.08
CA GLU A 111 -7.51 -3.22 11.99
C GLU A 111 -7.61 -3.75 10.55
N GLN A 112 -8.08 -2.92 9.62
CA GLN A 112 -8.27 -3.30 8.22
C GLN A 112 -6.95 -3.43 7.47
N ILE A 113 -5.91 -2.69 7.89
CA ILE A 113 -4.62 -2.65 7.19
C ILE A 113 -3.41 -3.00 8.06
N LYS A 114 -3.55 -3.14 9.39
CA LYS A 114 -2.45 -3.50 10.30
C LYS A 114 -1.70 -4.77 9.89
N GLY A 115 -2.41 -5.75 9.31
CA GLY A 115 -1.82 -7.01 8.81
C GLY A 115 -0.87 -6.82 7.60
N CYS A 116 -0.96 -5.69 6.90
CA CYS A 116 -0.04 -5.33 5.82
C CYS A 116 1.35 -4.98 6.37
N ASN A 117 1.42 -4.50 7.62
CA ASN A 117 2.63 -4.05 8.30
C ASN A 117 3.33 -2.89 7.57
N TYR A 118 2.56 -1.89 7.13
CA TYR A 118 3.15 -0.71 6.49
C TYR A 118 4.07 0.04 7.44
N GLN A 119 5.22 0.46 6.92
CA GLN A 119 6.18 1.35 7.57
C GLN A 119 6.11 2.73 6.92
N ILE A 120 6.53 3.76 7.66
CA ILE A 120 6.29 5.17 7.31
C ILE A 120 7.62 5.87 7.04
N VAL A 121 7.69 6.50 5.87
CA VAL A 121 8.68 7.54 5.54
C VAL A 121 7.92 8.86 5.46
N HIS A 122 8.25 9.82 6.32
CA HIS A 122 7.54 11.09 6.47
C HIS A 122 8.49 12.25 6.24
N HIS A 123 8.06 13.25 5.47
CA HIS A 123 8.87 14.43 5.17
C HIS A 123 8.09 15.72 5.42
N ASN A 124 8.63 16.54 6.31
CA ASN A 124 8.10 17.88 6.56
C ASN A 124 8.24 18.72 5.28
N SER A 125 7.12 19.24 4.80
CA SER A 125 7.00 19.97 3.55
C SER A 125 6.98 21.48 3.82
N PRO A 126 7.44 22.33 2.88
CA PRO A 126 7.36 23.78 3.01
C PRO A 126 5.95 24.32 2.76
N ASP A 127 4.90 23.50 2.91
CA ASP A 127 3.52 23.93 2.71
C ASP A 127 3.11 24.84 3.88
N ARG A 128 2.73 26.06 3.53
CA ARG A 128 2.26 27.11 4.45
C ARG A 128 1.00 26.76 5.24
N ARG A 129 0.31 25.66 4.90
CA ARG A 129 -0.81 25.09 5.68
C ARG A 129 -0.33 24.15 6.80
N GLY A 130 0.95 23.79 6.84
CA GLY A 130 1.50 22.82 7.78
C GLY A 130 1.15 21.38 7.41
N ILE A 131 1.13 21.05 6.12
CA ILE A 131 0.80 19.70 5.64
C ILE A 131 1.94 19.11 4.82
N ASP A 132 2.10 17.81 4.97
CA ASP A 132 3.26 17.04 4.57
C ASP A 132 2.91 15.97 3.53
N VAL A 133 3.97 15.42 2.95
CA VAL A 133 3.94 14.21 2.12
C VAL A 133 4.62 13.07 2.84
N ALA A 134 4.15 11.86 2.56
CA ALA A 134 4.74 10.66 3.12
C ALA A 134 4.59 9.48 2.17
N MET A 135 5.26 8.39 2.53
CA MET A 135 5.18 7.11 1.84
C MET A 135 4.96 6.01 2.88
N LEU A 136 3.92 5.21 2.65
CA LEU A 136 3.69 3.95 3.34
C LEU A 136 4.29 2.83 2.49
N TYR A 137 5.09 1.94 3.07
CA TYR A 137 5.72 0.85 2.32
C TYR A 137 5.65 -0.48 3.08
N ASN A 138 5.52 -1.59 2.35
CA ASN A 138 5.56 -2.93 2.92
C ASN A 138 7.02 -3.40 3.07
N PRO A 139 7.55 -3.57 4.30
CA PRO A 139 8.95 -3.91 4.52
C PRO A 139 9.30 -5.34 4.09
N ARG A 140 8.30 -6.18 3.78
CA ARG A 140 8.52 -7.50 3.17
C ARG A 140 8.92 -7.41 1.69
N MET A 141 8.67 -6.27 1.05
CA MET A 141 8.90 -6.07 -0.39
C MET A 141 10.02 -5.05 -0.66
N PHE A 142 10.16 -4.02 0.19
CA PHE A 142 11.13 -2.94 -0.01
C PHE A 142 11.86 -2.59 1.28
N ARG A 143 13.12 -2.13 1.12
CA ARG A 143 13.91 -1.47 2.16
C ARG A 143 14.16 -0.03 1.71
N VAL A 144 13.97 0.90 2.64
CA VAL A 144 14.18 2.34 2.43
C VAL A 144 15.24 2.82 3.40
#